data_AF-A0A521HIY8-F1
#
_entry.id   AF-A0A521HIY8-F1
#
_cell.length_a   1.000
_cell.length_b   1.000
_cell.length_c   1.000
_cell.angle_alpha   90.00
_cell.angle_beta   90.00
_cell.angle_gamma   90.00
#
_symmetry.space_group_name_H-M   'P 1'
#
loop_
_entity.id
_entity.type
_entity.pdbx_description
1 polymer ?
#
loop_
_entity_poly.entity_id
_entity_poly.type
_entity_poly.pdbx_seq_one_letter_code
_entity_poly.pdbx_strand_id
1 'polypeptide(L)'
;MIHYTQGNLLESKAQALVNTVNTVGIMGKGIALMFKDRFAENFRLYAQACKAGDVRTGQMFVTEPGELDGPRWVINFPTKRDWRANSRLEWIVEGLQDLRRFLVENHVRSVAIPPLGAGNGGLDWPLVKDQIERALGDLDIAITVFEPTRTYQNVAKRHGVEALTPARAMIAELVRRYWVMGFECSLLEVQKLVWFLNRTLDRDVPGNNPLKLRFEANKFGPYAHGLTKVLDQLDGSYLGSDKRIGDAKPFDVVWFNEQRTPVVQAYLRSEAKPYLAALEDTSALIDGFESPYGMELLATVDWLLARGNVEPTVQAVREGLARWPHEGGAERKARLFDDRAVGIALDRLLQSPRASERRALLQTIAAWEPLPDGLPPREDLAPQERDPL
;
A
#
# COMPACT_ATOMS: atom_id res chain seq x y z
N MET A 1 -11.77 -36.06 6.04
CA MET A 1 -10.78 -36.19 4.93
C MET A 1 -10.25 -34.80 4.59
N ILE A 2 -8.92 -34.61 4.52
CA ILE A 2 -8.31 -33.32 4.18
C ILE A 2 -8.01 -33.28 2.68
N HIS A 3 -8.46 -32.23 2.01
CA HIS A 3 -8.15 -31.93 0.62
C HIS A 3 -7.22 -30.70 0.54
N TYR A 4 -6.13 -30.81 -0.22
CA TYR A 4 -5.20 -29.72 -0.46
C TYR A 4 -5.46 -29.11 -1.82
N THR A 5 -5.50 -27.78 -1.88
CA THR A 5 -5.73 -27.04 -3.13
C THR A 5 -4.99 -25.71 -3.14
N GLN A 6 -5.00 -25.05 -4.29
CA GLN A 6 -4.52 -23.68 -4.47
C GLN A 6 -5.68 -22.86 -5.03
N GLY A 7 -5.83 -21.61 -4.60
CA GLY A 7 -7.02 -20.84 -4.94
C GLY A 7 -7.22 -19.63 -4.03
N ASN A 8 -8.30 -18.90 -4.30
CA ASN A 8 -8.83 -17.89 -3.40
C ASN A 8 -9.72 -18.56 -2.34
N LEU A 9 -9.28 -18.56 -1.08
CA LEU A 9 -10.03 -19.14 0.04
C LEU A 9 -11.44 -18.55 0.18
N LEU A 10 -11.62 -17.27 -0.13
CA LEU A 10 -12.93 -16.63 -0.05
C LEU A 10 -13.94 -17.19 -1.07
N GLU A 11 -13.50 -17.83 -2.15
CA GLU A 11 -14.41 -18.45 -3.12
C GLU A 11 -14.88 -19.84 -2.69
N SER A 12 -14.33 -20.37 -1.60
CA SER A 12 -14.75 -21.64 -1.03
C SER A 12 -16.24 -21.62 -0.62
N LYS A 13 -16.91 -22.74 -0.90
CA LYS A 13 -18.31 -23.00 -0.49
C LYS A 13 -18.40 -23.71 0.87
N ALA A 14 -17.33 -23.69 1.66
CA ALA A 14 -17.31 -24.27 3.00
C ALA A 14 -18.23 -23.50 3.97
N GLN A 15 -18.78 -24.20 4.96
CA GLN A 15 -19.61 -23.59 6.01
C GLN A 15 -18.82 -22.62 6.90
N ALA A 16 -17.54 -22.91 7.12
CA ALA A 16 -16.64 -22.06 7.89
C ALA A 16 -15.41 -21.66 7.08
N LEU A 17 -15.04 -20.38 7.14
CA LEU A 17 -13.79 -19.86 6.57
C LEU A 17 -12.86 -19.41 7.68
N VAL A 18 -11.61 -19.88 7.65
CA VAL A 18 -10.58 -19.47 8.61
C VAL A 18 -9.84 -18.24 8.09
N ASN A 19 -9.76 -17.21 8.93
CA ASN A 19 -9.02 -15.97 8.70
C ASN A 19 -7.81 -15.91 9.62
N THR A 20 -6.59 -15.70 9.10
CA THR A 20 -5.42 -15.52 9.96
C THR A 20 -5.30 -14.07 10.41
N VAL A 21 -5.34 -13.83 11.72
CA VAL A 21 -5.34 -12.48 12.31
C VAL A 21 -4.20 -12.25 13.29
N ASN A 22 -4.07 -11.02 13.78
CA ASN A 22 -3.26 -10.68 14.95
C ASN A 22 -4.15 -10.47 16.19
N THR A 23 -3.59 -10.00 17.31
CA THR A 23 -4.37 -9.70 18.54
C THR A 23 -4.52 -8.20 18.79
N VAL A 24 -4.11 -7.34 17.84
CA VAL A 24 -4.11 -5.87 17.98
C VAL A 24 -5.15 -5.18 17.09
N GLY A 25 -6.07 -5.94 16.48
CA GLY A 25 -7.22 -5.36 15.76
C GLY A 25 -6.93 -4.87 14.34
N ILE A 26 -5.79 -5.21 13.74
CA ILE A 26 -5.40 -4.70 12.41
C ILE A 26 -5.56 -5.78 11.33
N MET A 27 -6.38 -5.55 10.31
CA MET A 27 -6.47 -6.40 9.12
C MET A 27 -6.00 -5.62 7.88
N GLY A 28 -4.68 -5.46 7.73
CA GLY A 28 -4.09 -4.51 6.79
C GLY A 28 -3.40 -5.09 5.56
N LYS A 29 -3.21 -6.41 5.47
CA LYS A 29 -2.51 -7.06 4.35
C LYS A 29 -2.91 -8.52 4.17
N GLY A 30 -2.66 -9.06 2.97
CA GLY A 30 -2.94 -10.46 2.63
C GLY A 30 -4.37 -10.89 2.91
N ILE A 31 -4.56 -12.15 3.33
CA ILE A 31 -5.89 -12.73 3.51
C ILE A 31 -6.75 -11.96 4.53
N ALA A 32 -6.16 -11.43 5.61
CA ALA A 32 -6.90 -10.66 6.61
C ALA A 32 -7.57 -9.42 6.02
N LEU A 33 -6.87 -8.71 5.12
CA LEU A 33 -7.46 -7.56 4.41
C LEU A 33 -8.61 -8.01 3.50
N MET A 34 -8.48 -9.15 2.82
CA MET A 34 -9.55 -9.70 2.00
C MET A 34 -10.80 -10.04 2.82
N PHE A 35 -10.62 -10.61 4.03
CA PHE A 35 -11.73 -10.83 4.97
C PHE A 35 -12.35 -9.53 5.48
N LYS A 36 -11.54 -8.51 5.76
CA LYS A 36 -12.05 -7.18 6.17
C LYS A 36 -12.93 -6.55 5.09
N ASP A 37 -12.50 -6.63 3.83
CA ASP A 37 -13.26 -6.05 2.72
C ASP A 37 -14.59 -6.77 2.48
N ARG A 38 -14.59 -8.10 2.58
CA ARG A 38 -15.79 -8.89 2.35
C ARG A 38 -16.74 -8.89 3.55
N PHE A 39 -16.23 -9.12 4.74
CA PHE A 39 -17.01 -9.30 5.97
C PHE A 39 -16.80 -8.12 6.92
N ALA A 40 -17.36 -6.96 6.55
CA ALA A 40 -17.19 -5.72 7.31
C ALA A 40 -17.61 -5.85 8.79
N GLU A 41 -18.71 -6.57 9.05
CA GLU A 41 -19.20 -6.79 10.41
C GLU A 41 -18.29 -7.72 11.23
N ASN A 42 -17.72 -8.76 10.61
CA ASN A 42 -16.68 -9.58 11.24
C ASN A 42 -15.50 -8.71 11.68
N PHE A 43 -15.03 -7.80 10.81
CA PHE A 43 -13.94 -6.90 11.16
C PHE A 43 -14.31 -5.96 12.31
N ARG A 44 -15.51 -5.40 12.31
CA ARG A 44 -16.01 -4.52 13.39
C ARG A 44 -15.98 -5.23 14.73
N LEU A 45 -16.53 -6.44 14.80
CA LEU A 45 -16.57 -7.27 16.01
C LEU A 45 -15.16 -7.67 16.47
N TYR A 46 -14.31 -8.11 15.53
CA TYR A 46 -12.92 -8.47 15.82
C TYR A 46 -12.10 -7.29 16.37
N ALA A 47 -12.23 -6.10 15.78
CA ALA A 47 -11.50 -4.93 16.23
C ALA A 47 -11.94 -4.50 17.64
N GLN A 48 -13.24 -4.58 17.94
CA GLN A 48 -13.79 -4.33 19.27
C GLN A 48 -13.26 -5.34 20.31
N ALA A 49 -13.26 -6.63 19.97
CA ALA A 49 -12.74 -7.70 20.84
C ALA A 49 -11.23 -7.56 21.09
N CYS A 50 -10.44 -7.16 20.09
CA CYS A 50 -9.02 -6.87 20.27
C CYS A 50 -8.81 -5.70 21.23
N LYS A 51 -9.59 -4.62 21.10
CA LYS A 51 -9.52 -3.46 22.00
C LYS A 51 -9.88 -3.83 23.44
N ALA A 52 -10.77 -4.80 23.63
CA ALA A 52 -11.14 -5.33 24.94
C ALA A 52 -10.13 -6.36 25.52
N GLY A 53 -9.16 -6.85 24.72
CA GLY A 53 -8.20 -7.87 25.15
C GLY A 53 -8.74 -9.31 25.10
N ASP A 54 -9.85 -9.51 24.38
CA ASP A 54 -10.54 -10.80 24.29
C ASP A 54 -9.92 -11.72 23.23
N VAL A 55 -9.22 -11.16 22.24
CA VAL A 55 -8.54 -11.94 21.19
C VAL A 55 -7.12 -12.29 21.62
N ARG A 56 -6.83 -13.59 21.72
CA ARG A 56 -5.52 -14.10 22.18
C ARG A 56 -5.04 -15.25 21.29
N THR A 57 -3.72 -15.38 21.16
CA THR A 57 -3.12 -16.55 20.49
C THR A 57 -3.57 -17.83 21.16
N GLY A 58 -3.84 -18.87 20.37
CA GLY A 58 -4.36 -20.14 20.87
C GLY A 58 -5.89 -20.20 21.04
N GLN A 59 -6.61 -19.09 20.86
CA GLN A 59 -8.07 -19.01 21.01
C GLN A 59 -8.71 -18.43 19.74
N MET A 60 -9.70 -19.13 19.19
CA MET A 60 -10.43 -18.68 18.00
C MET A 60 -11.41 -17.59 18.38
N PHE A 61 -11.43 -16.50 17.61
CA PHE A 61 -12.49 -15.51 17.68
C PHE A 61 -13.45 -15.70 16.51
N VAL A 62 -14.65 -16.18 16.80
CA VAL A 62 -15.62 -16.60 15.78
C VAL A 62 -16.74 -15.58 15.63
N THR A 63 -17.15 -15.30 14.40
CA THR A 63 -18.34 -14.50 14.09
C THR A 63 -19.24 -15.20 13.08
N GLU A 64 -20.51 -14.79 13.04
CA GLU A 64 -21.49 -15.18 12.02
C GLU A 64 -21.74 -13.96 11.11
N PRO A 65 -21.24 -13.95 9.86
CA PRO A 65 -21.38 -12.78 8.98
C PRO A 65 -22.82 -12.55 8.47
N GLY A 66 -23.73 -13.53 8.65
CA GLY A 66 -25.14 -13.38 8.29
C GLY A 66 -25.44 -13.32 6.78
N GLU A 67 -24.53 -13.77 5.93
CA GLU A 67 -24.75 -13.85 4.47
C GLU A 67 -25.72 -14.99 4.12
N LEU A 68 -26.77 -14.70 3.32
CA LEU A 68 -27.78 -15.69 2.88
C LEU A 68 -27.18 -16.89 2.10
N ASP A 69 -26.26 -16.62 1.18
CA ASP A 69 -25.57 -17.61 0.34
C ASP A 69 -24.05 -17.69 0.63
N GLY A 70 -23.66 -17.28 1.84
CA GLY A 70 -22.25 -17.21 2.28
C GLY A 70 -21.88 -18.25 3.33
N PRO A 71 -20.63 -18.21 3.84
CA PRO A 71 -20.25 -19.07 4.95
C PRO A 71 -21.05 -18.68 6.19
N ARG A 72 -21.47 -19.70 6.95
CA ARG A 72 -22.11 -19.48 8.25
C ARG A 72 -21.14 -18.89 9.27
N TRP A 73 -19.86 -19.27 9.20
CA TRP A 73 -18.85 -18.89 10.18
C TRP A 73 -17.63 -18.23 9.54
N VAL A 74 -17.15 -17.15 10.17
CA VAL A 74 -15.78 -16.65 10.00
C VAL A 74 -15.01 -16.92 11.28
N ILE A 75 -13.98 -17.75 11.18
CA ILE A 75 -13.14 -18.14 12.32
C ILE A 75 -11.83 -17.35 12.25
N ASN A 76 -11.70 -16.33 13.08
CA ASN A 76 -10.46 -15.54 13.15
C ASN A 76 -9.45 -16.28 14.04
N PHE A 77 -8.43 -16.83 13.39
CA PHE A 77 -7.33 -17.60 13.97
C PHE A 77 -6.15 -16.68 14.28
N PRO A 78 -5.85 -16.37 15.56
CA PRO A 78 -4.76 -15.45 15.89
C PRO A 78 -3.41 -16.14 15.72
N THR A 79 -2.72 -15.82 14.62
CA THR A 79 -1.41 -16.37 14.26
C THR A 79 -0.26 -15.43 14.67
N LYS A 80 -0.57 -14.25 15.19
CA LYS A 80 0.39 -13.23 15.60
C LYS A 80 -0.13 -12.43 16.79
N ARG A 81 0.77 -11.86 17.59
CA ARG A 81 0.39 -10.82 18.56
C ARG A 81 0.37 -9.45 17.89
N ASP A 82 1.53 -8.99 17.41
CA ASP A 82 1.68 -7.79 16.58
C ASP A 82 1.79 -8.18 15.10
N TRP A 83 1.19 -7.40 14.21
CA TRP A 83 1.23 -7.63 12.77
C TRP A 83 2.64 -7.49 12.16
N ARG A 84 3.54 -6.72 12.79
CA ARG A 84 4.95 -6.53 12.39
C ARG A 84 5.83 -7.72 12.76
N ALA A 85 5.46 -8.52 13.76
CA ALA A 85 6.25 -9.65 14.23
C ALA A 85 5.99 -10.93 13.41
N ASN A 86 6.91 -11.90 13.49
CA ASN A 86 6.72 -13.23 12.91
C ASN A 86 5.70 -14.07 13.70
N SER A 87 5.14 -15.08 13.04
CA SER A 87 4.30 -16.08 13.69
C SER A 87 5.14 -17.08 14.48
N ARG A 88 4.53 -17.85 15.37
CA ARG A 88 5.19 -18.92 16.15
C ARG A 88 4.41 -20.21 15.99
N LEU A 89 5.12 -21.33 15.86
CA LEU A 89 4.49 -22.64 15.69
C LEU A 89 3.60 -23.00 16.90
N GLU A 90 3.99 -22.62 18.11
CA GLU A 90 3.20 -22.78 19.34
C GLU A 90 1.78 -22.23 19.21
N TRP A 91 1.63 -21.02 18.66
CA TRP A 91 0.32 -20.39 18.46
C TRP A 91 -0.54 -21.13 17.44
N ILE A 92 0.09 -21.79 16.45
CA ILE A 92 -0.61 -22.61 15.46
C ILE A 92 -1.10 -23.90 16.12
N VAL A 93 -0.26 -24.57 16.90
CA VAL A 93 -0.62 -25.81 17.59
C VAL A 93 -1.77 -25.57 18.57
N GLU A 94 -1.66 -24.56 19.43
CA GLU A 94 -2.72 -24.20 20.38
C GLU A 94 -4.01 -23.82 19.64
N GLY A 95 -3.91 -22.96 18.62
CA GLY A 95 -5.07 -22.51 17.86
C GLY A 95 -5.76 -23.64 17.08
N LEU A 96 -5.01 -24.66 16.63
CA LEU A 96 -5.58 -25.83 15.95
C LEU A 96 -6.40 -26.71 16.91
N GLN A 97 -5.99 -26.81 18.17
CA GLN A 97 -6.79 -27.51 19.19
C GLN A 97 -8.10 -26.76 19.48
N ASP A 98 -8.03 -25.43 19.56
CA ASP A 98 -9.19 -24.58 19.75
C ASP A 98 -10.16 -24.61 18.55
N LEU A 99 -9.60 -24.58 17.34
CA LEU A 99 -10.34 -24.77 16.10
C LEU A 99 -11.03 -26.13 16.06
N ARG A 100 -10.31 -27.23 16.39
CA ARG A 100 -10.88 -28.58 16.45
C ARG A 100 -12.10 -28.60 17.37
N ARG A 101 -11.95 -28.06 18.59
CA ARG A 101 -13.03 -27.99 19.57
C ARG A 101 -14.25 -27.27 19.01
N PHE A 102 -14.05 -26.08 18.44
CA PHE A 102 -15.13 -25.31 17.81
C PHE A 102 -15.85 -26.10 16.70
N LEU A 103 -15.11 -26.74 15.80
CA LEU A 103 -15.68 -27.50 14.67
C LEU A 103 -16.55 -28.66 15.15
N VAL A 104 -16.12 -29.38 16.18
CA VAL A 104 -16.84 -30.53 16.76
C VAL A 104 -18.09 -30.06 17.52
N GLU A 105 -17.93 -29.09 18.43
CA GLU A 105 -19.02 -28.59 19.29
C GLU A 105 -20.15 -27.95 18.47
N ASN A 106 -19.81 -27.28 17.36
CA ASN A 106 -20.79 -26.60 16.50
C ASN A 106 -21.23 -27.44 15.30
N HIS A 107 -20.83 -28.71 15.24
CA HIS A 107 -21.17 -29.66 14.17
C HIS A 107 -20.91 -29.10 12.75
N VAL A 108 -19.79 -28.39 12.58
CA VAL A 108 -19.41 -27.76 11.31
C VAL A 108 -19.10 -28.86 10.29
N ARG A 109 -19.77 -28.84 9.13
CA ARG A 109 -19.64 -29.90 8.11
C ARG A 109 -18.50 -29.68 7.13
N SER A 110 -18.10 -28.43 6.94
CA SER A 110 -17.00 -28.09 6.02
C SER A 110 -16.26 -26.83 6.45
N VAL A 111 -14.94 -26.85 6.33
CA VAL A 111 -14.06 -25.73 6.69
C VAL A 111 -12.97 -25.52 5.64
N ALA A 112 -12.70 -24.26 5.33
CA ALA A 112 -11.57 -23.86 4.49
C ALA A 112 -10.48 -23.16 5.34
N ILE A 113 -9.24 -23.65 5.21
CA ILE A 113 -8.11 -23.25 6.06
C ILE A 113 -6.97 -22.69 5.18
N PRO A 114 -6.47 -21.46 5.43
CA PRO A 114 -5.32 -20.90 4.73
C PRO A 114 -3.99 -21.48 5.25
N PRO A 115 -2.84 -21.17 4.64
CA PRO A 115 -1.54 -21.63 5.14
C PRO A 115 -1.15 -20.87 6.42
N LEU A 116 -1.57 -21.40 7.56
CA LEU A 116 -1.51 -20.75 8.89
C LEU A 116 -0.09 -20.29 9.24
N GLY A 117 0.16 -18.98 9.24
CA GLY A 117 1.46 -18.40 9.60
C GLY A 117 2.60 -18.65 8.61
N ALA A 118 2.42 -19.45 7.56
CA ALA A 118 3.49 -19.81 6.60
C ALA A 118 3.73 -18.79 5.48
N GLY A 119 2.86 -17.76 5.36
CA GLY A 119 3.06 -16.61 4.47
C GLY A 119 3.71 -15.43 5.18
N ASN A 120 2.92 -14.38 5.44
CA ASN A 120 3.34 -13.18 6.20
C ASN A 120 3.94 -13.46 7.59
N GLY A 121 3.76 -14.66 8.14
CA GLY A 121 4.29 -15.07 9.44
C GLY A 121 5.65 -15.77 9.39
N GLY A 122 6.11 -16.20 8.22
CA GLY A 122 7.44 -16.80 8.02
C GLY A 122 7.62 -18.22 8.55
N LEU A 123 6.56 -18.94 8.92
CA LEU A 123 6.66 -20.35 9.33
C LEU A 123 6.93 -21.28 8.13
N ASP A 124 7.61 -22.39 8.39
CA ASP A 124 7.86 -23.40 7.37
C ASP A 124 6.58 -24.21 7.07
N TRP A 125 6.17 -24.23 5.79
CA TRP A 125 4.90 -24.81 5.38
C TRP A 125 4.77 -26.30 5.69
N PRO A 126 5.75 -27.17 5.41
CA PRO A 126 5.68 -28.60 5.76
C PRO A 126 5.45 -28.83 7.25
N LEU A 127 6.05 -28.01 8.13
CA LEU A 127 5.81 -28.11 9.58
C LEU A 127 4.38 -27.72 9.94
N VAL A 128 3.86 -26.62 9.39
CA VAL A 128 2.47 -26.19 9.62
C VAL A 128 1.48 -27.23 9.10
N LYS A 129 1.74 -27.79 7.90
CA LYS A 129 0.92 -28.83 7.26
C LYS A 129 0.81 -30.07 8.13
N ASP A 130 1.93 -30.57 8.66
CA ASP A 130 1.97 -31.70 9.57
C ASP A 130 1.16 -31.44 10.86
N GLN A 131 1.19 -30.21 11.40
CA GLN A 131 0.34 -29.87 12.55
C GLN A 131 -1.16 -29.85 12.21
N ILE A 132 -1.55 -29.37 11.03
CA ILE A 132 -2.95 -29.41 10.56
C ILE A 132 -3.43 -30.86 10.44
N GLU A 133 -2.63 -31.73 9.82
CA GLU A 133 -2.93 -33.15 9.66
C GLU A 133 -3.11 -33.85 11.00
N ARG A 134 -2.19 -33.62 11.94
CA ARG A 134 -2.28 -34.19 13.31
C ARG A 134 -3.51 -33.72 14.07
N ALA A 135 -3.85 -32.45 13.96
CA ALA A 135 -4.94 -31.87 14.75
C ALA A 135 -6.33 -32.17 14.20
N LEU A 136 -6.48 -32.30 12.87
CA LEU A 136 -7.79 -32.35 12.21
C LEU A 136 -8.01 -33.58 11.31
N GLY A 137 -6.98 -34.39 11.05
CA GLY A 137 -7.01 -35.47 10.05
C GLY A 137 -7.99 -36.60 10.33
N ASP A 138 -8.32 -36.82 11.60
CA ASP A 138 -9.29 -37.81 12.09
C ASP A 138 -10.74 -37.30 12.13
N LEU A 139 -11.00 -36.02 11.78
CA LEU A 139 -12.36 -35.49 11.73
C LEU A 139 -13.11 -35.95 10.48
N ASP A 140 -14.34 -36.40 10.68
CA ASP A 140 -15.29 -36.74 9.61
C ASP A 140 -16.06 -35.50 9.10
N ILE A 141 -15.29 -34.51 8.64
CA ILE A 141 -15.81 -33.28 8.00
C ILE A 141 -15.00 -33.00 6.72
N ALA A 142 -15.55 -32.17 5.84
CA ALA A 142 -14.86 -31.75 4.62
C ALA A 142 -13.89 -30.61 4.93
N ILE A 143 -12.58 -30.91 4.99
CA ILE A 143 -11.54 -29.92 5.28
C ILE A 143 -10.80 -29.60 3.98
N THR A 144 -10.82 -28.33 3.58
CA THR A 144 -10.04 -27.84 2.43
C THR A 144 -8.91 -26.95 2.92
N VAL A 145 -7.66 -27.35 2.69
CA VAL A 145 -6.48 -26.59 3.06
C VAL A 145 -5.90 -25.94 1.81
N PHE A 146 -5.77 -24.62 1.84
CA PHE A 146 -5.14 -23.84 0.78
C PHE A 146 -3.63 -23.81 1.01
N GLU A 147 -2.87 -24.30 0.04
CA GLU A 147 -1.41 -24.34 0.13
C GLU A 147 -0.79 -22.97 -0.24
N PRO A 148 0.38 -22.62 0.33
CA PRO A 148 1.10 -21.43 -0.10
C PRO A 148 1.48 -21.55 -1.58
N THR A 149 1.19 -20.51 -2.34
CA THR A 149 1.54 -20.41 -3.75
C THR A 149 2.71 -19.44 -3.92
N ARG A 150 3.64 -19.73 -4.86
CA ARG A 150 4.70 -18.78 -5.25
C ARG A 150 4.10 -17.53 -5.92
N THR A 151 3.02 -17.74 -6.67
CA THR A 151 2.13 -16.71 -7.20
C THR A 151 1.05 -16.42 -6.17
N TYR A 152 1.34 -15.44 -5.33
CA TYR A 152 0.43 -14.91 -4.31
C TYR A 152 -0.93 -14.56 -4.93
N GLN A 153 -1.98 -15.34 -4.64
CA GLN A 153 -3.31 -15.17 -5.25
C GLN A 153 -4.19 -14.12 -4.54
N ASN A 154 -3.61 -12.97 -4.24
CA ASN A 154 -4.42 -11.80 -3.94
C ASN A 154 -5.05 -11.33 -5.24
N VAL A 155 -6.24 -11.85 -5.54
CA VAL A 155 -7.02 -11.42 -6.71
C VAL A 155 -7.17 -9.90 -6.63
N ALA A 156 -7.02 -9.25 -7.79
CA ALA A 156 -7.29 -7.82 -7.96
C ALA A 156 -8.56 -7.42 -7.20
N LYS A 157 -8.50 -6.28 -6.51
CA LYS A 157 -9.63 -5.79 -5.73
C LYS A 157 -10.82 -5.58 -6.67
N ARG A 158 -11.98 -6.17 -6.37
CA ARG A 158 -13.16 -6.10 -7.26
C ARG A 158 -13.89 -4.76 -7.21
N HIS A 159 -13.77 -4.05 -6.08
CA HIS A 159 -14.43 -2.77 -5.85
C HIS A 159 -13.49 -1.82 -5.12
N GLY A 160 -13.30 -0.63 -5.70
CA GLY A 160 -12.60 0.49 -5.09
C GLY A 160 -13.54 1.63 -4.73
N VAL A 161 -12.99 2.79 -4.34
CA VAL A 161 -13.79 3.99 -4.10
C VAL A 161 -14.42 4.50 -5.39
N GLU A 162 -15.67 4.95 -5.33
CA GLU A 162 -16.35 5.60 -6.47
C GLU A 162 -16.18 7.13 -6.42
N ALA A 163 -16.24 7.73 -5.23
CA ALA A 163 -16.14 9.17 -5.06
C ALA A 163 -14.69 9.67 -5.28
N LEU A 164 -14.52 10.58 -6.24
CA LEU A 164 -13.25 11.26 -6.49
C LEU A 164 -13.02 12.40 -5.49
N THR A 165 -11.75 12.60 -5.20
CA THR A 165 -11.21 13.83 -4.61
C THR A 165 -10.17 14.39 -5.59
N PRO A 166 -9.73 15.65 -5.48
CA PRO A 166 -8.71 16.18 -6.36
C PRO A 166 -7.42 15.32 -6.38
N ALA A 167 -6.96 14.86 -5.21
CA ALA A 167 -5.79 13.97 -5.13
C ALA A 167 -5.99 12.66 -5.90
N ARG A 168 -7.13 12.00 -5.70
CA ARG A 168 -7.49 10.74 -6.38
C ARG A 168 -7.56 10.91 -7.89
N ALA A 169 -8.25 11.96 -8.35
CA ALA A 169 -8.41 12.24 -9.78
C ALA A 169 -7.07 12.54 -10.45
N MET A 170 -6.22 13.36 -9.82
CA MET A 170 -4.90 13.70 -10.35
C MET A 170 -3.97 12.49 -10.42
N ILE A 171 -3.92 11.67 -9.37
CA ILE A 171 -3.06 10.47 -9.34
C ILE A 171 -3.52 9.47 -10.41
N ALA A 172 -4.83 9.20 -10.51
CA ALA A 172 -5.36 8.29 -11.52
C ALA A 172 -5.07 8.79 -12.94
N GLU A 173 -5.21 10.09 -13.19
CA GLU A 173 -4.90 10.70 -14.48
C GLU A 173 -3.40 10.67 -14.81
N LEU A 174 -2.51 10.85 -13.84
CA LEU A 174 -1.06 10.71 -14.08
C LEU A 174 -0.70 9.29 -14.49
N VAL A 175 -1.26 8.27 -13.83
CA VAL A 175 -1.07 6.88 -14.25
C VAL A 175 -1.56 6.67 -15.68
N ARG A 176 -2.77 7.15 -16.01
CA ARG A 176 -3.32 7.07 -17.37
C ARG A 176 -2.41 7.73 -18.41
N ARG A 177 -1.94 8.95 -18.16
CA ARG A 177 -1.06 9.70 -19.09
C ARG A 177 0.27 8.99 -19.30
N TYR A 178 0.83 8.40 -18.25
CA TYR A 178 2.06 7.63 -18.33
C TYR A 178 1.91 6.41 -19.24
N TRP A 179 0.80 5.69 -19.09
CA TRP A 179 0.48 4.52 -19.92
C TRP A 179 0.28 4.86 -21.40
N VAL A 180 -0.34 6.01 -21.70
CA VAL A 180 -0.54 6.49 -23.09
C VAL A 180 0.79 6.71 -23.81
N MET A 181 1.88 6.97 -23.08
CA MET A 181 3.23 7.12 -23.63
C MET A 181 3.90 5.78 -23.99
N GLY A 182 3.25 4.64 -23.70
CA GLY A 182 3.73 3.30 -24.05
C GLY A 182 4.65 2.66 -23.00
N PHE A 183 4.70 3.20 -21.78
CA PHE A 183 5.49 2.65 -20.68
C PHE A 183 4.59 2.01 -19.62
N GLU A 184 5.01 0.85 -19.11
CA GLU A 184 4.41 0.26 -17.92
C GLU A 184 4.71 1.17 -16.71
N CYS A 185 3.67 1.50 -15.95
CA CYS A 185 3.81 2.32 -14.75
C CYS A 185 3.89 1.41 -13.52
N SER A 186 5.07 1.22 -12.91
CA SER A 186 5.15 0.50 -11.63
C SER A 186 4.85 1.41 -10.44
N LEU A 187 4.66 0.82 -9.26
CA LEU A 187 4.53 1.61 -8.02
C LEU A 187 5.70 2.58 -7.78
N LEU A 188 6.90 2.26 -8.25
CA LEU A 188 8.03 3.19 -8.19
C LEU A 188 7.86 4.40 -9.09
N GLU A 189 7.33 4.22 -10.30
CA GLU A 189 7.04 5.34 -11.20
C GLU A 189 5.93 6.20 -10.62
N VAL A 190 4.88 5.59 -10.05
CA VAL A 190 3.79 6.32 -9.38
C VAL A 190 4.32 7.21 -8.24
N GLN A 191 5.24 6.71 -7.40
CA GLN A 191 5.85 7.53 -6.34
C GLN A 191 6.55 8.78 -6.89
N LYS A 192 7.25 8.66 -8.02
CA LYS A 192 8.00 9.76 -8.66
C LYS A 192 7.06 10.73 -9.38
N LEU A 193 6.05 10.22 -10.08
CA LEU A 193 4.99 11.04 -10.69
C LEU A 193 4.31 11.91 -9.64
N VAL A 194 3.94 11.32 -8.51
CA VAL A 194 3.26 12.05 -7.43
C VAL A 194 4.22 12.98 -6.68
N TRP A 195 5.52 12.66 -6.60
CA TRP A 195 6.54 13.61 -6.11
C TRP A 195 6.58 14.89 -6.97
N PHE A 196 6.66 14.75 -8.29
CA PHE A 196 6.68 15.89 -9.20
C PHE A 196 5.38 16.69 -9.16
N LEU A 197 4.24 16.00 -9.12
CA LEU A 197 2.95 16.63 -8.95
C LEU A 197 2.88 17.41 -7.63
N ASN A 198 3.35 16.82 -6.53
CA ASN A 198 3.37 17.49 -5.23
C ASN A 198 4.18 18.78 -5.28
N ARG A 199 5.39 18.75 -5.86
CA ARG A 199 6.21 19.96 -6.02
C ARG A 199 5.54 21.02 -6.88
N THR A 200 4.87 20.60 -7.94
CA THR A 200 4.18 21.50 -8.86
C THR A 200 2.96 22.15 -8.18
N LEU A 201 2.22 21.38 -7.37
CA LEU A 201 1.10 21.88 -6.58
C LEU A 201 1.56 22.82 -5.46
N ASP A 202 2.65 22.51 -4.76
CA ASP A 202 3.20 23.39 -3.72
C ASP A 202 3.58 24.77 -4.30
N ARG A 203 3.99 24.81 -5.57
CA ARG A 203 4.27 26.06 -6.30
C ARG A 203 3.00 26.76 -6.78
N ASP A 204 2.10 26.04 -7.46
CA ASP A 204 1.00 26.65 -8.21
C ASP A 204 -0.21 26.98 -7.32
N VAL A 205 -0.39 26.24 -6.21
CA VAL A 205 -1.49 26.40 -5.26
C VAL A 205 -0.97 26.35 -3.81
N PRO A 206 -0.09 27.28 -3.42
CA PRO A 206 0.55 27.26 -2.11
C PRO A 206 -0.47 27.30 -0.98
N GLY A 207 -0.29 26.43 0.02
CA GLY A 207 -1.22 26.28 1.15
C GLY A 207 -2.50 25.49 0.84
N ASN A 208 -2.76 25.12 -0.41
CA ASN A 208 -3.93 24.36 -0.83
C ASN A 208 -3.56 23.12 -1.68
N ASN A 209 -2.43 22.48 -1.38
CA ASN A 209 -2.05 21.23 -2.02
C ASN A 209 -2.97 20.08 -1.54
N PRO A 210 -3.79 19.48 -2.43
CA PRO A 210 -4.75 18.45 -2.05
C PRO A 210 -4.12 17.10 -1.74
N LEU A 211 -2.86 16.86 -2.12
CA LEU A 211 -2.18 15.57 -1.88
C LEU A 211 -1.87 15.38 -0.39
N LYS A 212 -1.44 16.46 0.30
CA LYS A 212 -1.05 16.44 1.73
C LYS A 212 -0.07 15.31 2.07
N LEU A 213 0.85 15.00 1.16
CA LEU A 213 1.81 13.90 1.31
C LEU A 213 3.12 14.39 1.92
N ARG A 214 3.72 13.54 2.76
CA ARG A 214 5.08 13.74 3.26
C ARG A 214 6.01 12.78 2.55
N PHE A 215 6.97 13.34 1.84
CA PHE A 215 8.00 12.58 1.14
C PHE A 215 9.30 12.53 1.96
N GLU A 216 9.95 11.39 1.88
CA GLU A 216 11.30 11.12 2.38
C GLU A 216 12.19 10.55 1.27
N ALA A 217 13.51 10.62 1.45
CA ALA A 217 14.44 9.93 0.59
C ALA A 217 14.37 8.42 0.86
N ASN A 218 14.25 7.62 -0.20
CA ASN A 218 14.25 6.16 -0.10
C ASN A 218 15.21 5.54 -1.12
N LYS A 219 15.32 4.21 -1.14
CA LYS A 219 16.25 3.45 -1.98
C LYS A 219 16.20 3.84 -3.46
N PHE A 220 15.01 4.08 -3.99
CA PHE A 220 14.75 4.37 -5.41
C PHE A 220 14.33 5.83 -5.66
N GLY A 221 14.70 6.76 -4.77
CA GLY A 221 14.32 8.17 -4.88
C GLY A 221 13.24 8.57 -3.85
N PRO A 222 12.54 9.69 -4.08
CA PRO A 222 11.50 10.19 -3.19
C PRO A 222 10.37 9.19 -3.00
N TYR A 223 9.88 9.06 -1.76
CA TYR A 223 8.83 8.12 -1.40
C TYR A 223 7.88 8.71 -0.36
N ALA A 224 6.58 8.49 -0.52
CA ALA A 224 5.57 8.84 0.46
C ALA A 224 4.79 7.59 0.91
N HIS A 225 4.87 7.24 2.20
CA HIS A 225 4.08 6.15 2.79
C HIS A 225 2.57 6.40 2.69
N GLY A 226 2.16 7.67 2.79
CA GLY A 226 0.76 8.08 2.67
C GLY A 226 0.15 7.80 1.29
N LEU A 227 0.98 7.74 0.24
CA LEU A 227 0.52 7.47 -1.12
C LEU A 227 -0.04 6.06 -1.27
N THR A 228 0.55 5.07 -0.58
CA THR A 228 0.08 3.67 -0.62
C THR A 228 -1.39 3.55 -0.26
N LYS A 229 -1.87 4.30 0.74
CA LYS A 229 -3.28 4.31 1.14
C LYS A 229 -4.19 4.89 0.05
N VAL A 230 -3.73 5.92 -0.66
CA VAL A 230 -4.51 6.53 -1.75
C VAL A 230 -4.60 5.57 -2.93
N LEU A 231 -3.50 4.89 -3.28
CA LEU A 231 -3.49 3.91 -4.36
C LEU A 231 -4.36 2.69 -4.04
N ASP A 232 -4.31 2.17 -2.80
CA ASP A 232 -5.16 1.06 -2.36
C ASP A 232 -6.67 1.41 -2.35
N GLN A 233 -7.01 2.69 -2.13
CA GLN A 233 -8.39 3.17 -2.26
C GLN A 233 -8.85 3.18 -3.72
N LEU A 234 -7.97 3.53 -4.66
CA LEU A 234 -8.25 3.55 -6.10
C LEU A 234 -8.23 2.15 -6.73
N ASP A 235 -7.56 1.18 -6.10
CA ASP A 235 -7.52 -0.22 -6.53
C ASP A 235 -8.92 -0.81 -6.62
N GLY A 236 -9.24 -1.42 -7.76
CA GLY A 236 -10.53 -2.01 -8.05
C GLY A 236 -11.62 -1.04 -8.52
N SER A 237 -11.32 0.24 -8.70
CA SER A 237 -12.23 1.19 -9.36
C SER A 237 -11.54 1.96 -10.48
N TYR A 238 -10.58 2.81 -10.13
CA TYR A 238 -9.86 3.69 -11.05
C TYR A 238 -8.49 3.15 -11.44
N LEU A 239 -7.85 2.43 -10.52
CA LEU A 239 -6.57 1.76 -10.73
C LEU A 239 -6.72 0.25 -10.56
N GLY A 240 -5.79 -0.50 -11.12
CA GLY A 240 -5.67 -1.93 -10.92
C GLY A 240 -4.21 -2.37 -10.97
N SER A 241 -3.95 -3.56 -10.46
CA SER A 241 -2.68 -4.27 -10.57
C SER A 241 -2.97 -5.78 -10.61
N ASP A 242 -2.01 -6.60 -11.08
CA ASP A 242 -2.17 -8.06 -11.16
C ASP A 242 -2.43 -8.69 -9.79
N LYS A 243 -2.04 -7.96 -8.74
CA LYS A 243 -2.36 -8.22 -7.34
C LYS A 243 -2.92 -6.97 -6.69
N ARG A 244 -3.47 -7.09 -5.49
CA ARG A 244 -3.88 -5.92 -4.69
C ARG A 244 -2.74 -4.92 -4.54
N ILE A 245 -3.02 -3.64 -4.78
CA ILE A 245 -2.00 -2.59 -4.72
C ILE A 245 -1.40 -2.45 -3.31
N GLY A 246 -2.20 -2.61 -2.26
CA GLY A 246 -1.70 -2.59 -0.88
C GLY A 246 -0.68 -3.71 -0.56
N ASP A 247 -0.66 -4.79 -1.34
CA ASP A 247 0.27 -5.92 -1.22
C ASP A 247 1.32 -5.95 -2.34
N ALA A 248 1.33 -4.94 -3.22
CA ALA A 248 2.22 -4.86 -4.35
C ALA A 248 3.65 -4.42 -3.96
N LYS A 249 4.62 -4.99 -4.67
CA LYS A 249 6.05 -4.72 -4.58
C LYS A 249 6.40 -3.49 -5.43
N PRO A 250 7.56 -2.86 -5.20
CA PRO A 250 7.95 -1.64 -5.90
C PRO A 250 7.87 -1.71 -7.44
N PHE A 251 8.22 -2.87 -8.03
CA PHE A 251 8.23 -3.06 -9.48
C PHE A 251 6.92 -3.61 -10.05
N ASP A 252 5.91 -3.85 -9.20
CA ASP A 252 4.63 -4.33 -9.70
C ASP A 252 3.90 -3.19 -10.43
N VAL A 253 3.32 -3.56 -11.57
CA VAL A 253 2.67 -2.65 -12.50
C VAL A 253 1.30 -2.23 -11.98
N VAL A 254 0.98 -0.95 -12.11
CA VAL A 254 -0.31 -0.34 -11.81
C VAL A 254 -0.84 0.29 -13.09
N TRP A 255 -2.09 -0.03 -13.45
CA TRP A 255 -2.75 0.52 -14.63
C TRP A 255 -4.01 1.30 -14.28
N PHE A 256 -4.42 2.15 -15.21
CA PHE A 256 -5.68 2.89 -15.13
C PHE A 256 -6.83 2.06 -15.73
N ASN A 257 -8.01 2.12 -15.12
CA ASN A 257 -9.21 1.52 -15.68
C ASN A 257 -9.81 2.46 -16.74
N GLU A 258 -9.56 2.17 -18.03
CA GLU A 258 -10.00 2.99 -19.16
C GLU A 258 -11.51 3.30 -19.19
N GLN A 259 -12.36 2.45 -18.60
CA GLN A 259 -13.80 2.71 -18.48
C GLN A 259 -14.12 3.93 -17.61
N ARG A 260 -13.19 4.35 -16.74
CA ARG A 260 -13.33 5.50 -15.84
C ARG A 260 -12.84 6.81 -16.46
N THR A 261 -12.26 6.79 -17.66
CA THR A 261 -11.76 8.00 -18.35
C THR A 261 -12.81 9.13 -18.38
N PRO A 262 -14.07 8.90 -18.78
CA PRO A 262 -15.06 9.98 -18.84
C PRO A 262 -15.33 10.63 -17.47
N VAL A 263 -15.38 9.82 -16.41
CA VAL A 263 -15.63 10.29 -15.03
C VAL A 263 -14.48 11.14 -14.53
N VAL A 264 -13.25 10.65 -14.68
CA VAL A 264 -12.04 11.39 -14.25
C VAL A 264 -11.89 12.68 -15.04
N GLN A 265 -12.08 12.66 -16.36
CA GLN A 265 -11.98 13.85 -17.20
C GLN A 265 -13.06 14.89 -16.89
N ALA A 266 -14.30 14.47 -16.60
CA ALA A 266 -15.36 15.37 -16.18
C ALA A 266 -14.98 16.06 -14.85
N TYR A 267 -14.52 15.29 -13.86
CA TYR A 267 -14.10 15.80 -12.55
C TYR A 267 -12.93 16.80 -12.65
N LEU A 268 -11.93 16.48 -13.48
CA LEU A 268 -10.78 17.35 -13.73
C LEU A 268 -11.16 18.68 -14.38
N ARG A 269 -12.21 18.69 -15.22
CA ARG A 269 -12.71 19.91 -15.89
C ARG A 269 -13.67 20.72 -15.02
N SER A 270 -14.15 20.17 -13.91
CA SER A 270 -15.04 20.82 -12.94
C SER A 270 -14.33 21.07 -11.61
N GLU A 271 -14.48 20.16 -10.65
CA GLU A 271 -14.05 20.30 -9.25
C GLU A 271 -12.52 20.41 -9.10
N ALA A 272 -11.77 19.68 -9.92
CA ALA A 272 -10.31 19.69 -9.90
C ALA A 272 -9.68 20.63 -10.94
N LYS A 273 -10.48 21.51 -11.59
CA LYS A 273 -10.01 22.48 -12.58
C LYS A 273 -8.83 23.34 -12.09
N PRO A 274 -8.77 23.81 -10.82
CA PRO A 274 -7.64 24.61 -10.34
C PRO A 274 -6.29 23.89 -10.40
N TYR A 275 -6.28 22.56 -10.44
CA TYR A 275 -5.05 21.74 -10.39
C TYR A 275 -4.61 21.22 -11.76
N LEU A 276 -5.37 21.48 -12.83
CA LEU A 276 -5.06 20.99 -14.18
C LEU A 276 -3.67 21.45 -14.67
N ALA A 277 -3.30 22.71 -14.41
CA ALA A 277 -1.99 23.23 -14.79
C ALA A 277 -0.84 22.41 -14.18
N ALA A 278 -1.01 21.94 -12.93
CA ALA A 278 0.01 21.14 -12.27
C ALA A 278 0.17 19.74 -12.90
N LEU A 279 -0.91 19.16 -13.43
CA LEU A 279 -0.85 17.91 -14.19
C LEU A 279 -0.12 18.08 -15.52
N GLU A 280 -0.41 19.16 -16.26
CA GLU A 280 0.26 19.45 -17.53
C GLU A 280 1.75 19.70 -17.32
N ASP A 281 2.11 20.50 -16.33
CA ASP A 281 3.50 20.80 -16.00
C ASP A 281 4.27 19.55 -15.52
N THR A 282 3.60 18.66 -14.78
CA THR A 282 4.19 17.36 -14.41
C THR A 282 4.42 16.49 -15.64
N SER A 283 3.47 16.44 -16.57
CA SER A 283 3.59 15.65 -17.81
C SER A 283 4.72 16.20 -18.69
N ALA A 284 4.82 17.52 -18.84
CA ALA A 284 5.89 18.16 -19.59
C ALA A 284 7.28 18.00 -18.94
N LEU A 285 7.33 17.91 -17.61
CA LEU A 285 8.59 17.71 -16.89
C LEU A 285 9.20 16.33 -17.16
N ILE A 286 8.37 15.29 -17.19
CA ILE A 286 8.83 13.90 -17.34
C ILE A 286 9.03 13.46 -18.79
N ASP A 287 8.59 14.27 -19.75
CA ASP A 287 8.70 13.98 -21.19
C ASP A 287 10.16 13.61 -21.56
N GLY A 288 10.39 12.44 -22.13
CA GLY A 288 11.72 11.90 -22.43
C GLY A 288 12.49 11.28 -21.25
N PHE A 289 11.87 11.18 -20.07
CA PHE A 289 12.41 10.52 -18.87
C PHE A 289 11.55 9.34 -18.38
N GLU A 290 10.58 8.87 -19.15
CA GLU A 290 9.56 7.88 -18.77
C GLU A 290 10.09 6.44 -18.62
N SER A 291 11.37 6.20 -18.91
CA SER A 291 11.97 4.92 -18.53
C SER A 291 12.12 4.83 -16.99
N PRO A 292 12.10 3.62 -16.40
CA PRO A 292 12.36 3.47 -14.96
C PRO A 292 13.67 4.14 -14.49
N TYR A 293 14.70 4.08 -15.35
CA TYR A 293 15.97 4.78 -15.13
C TYR A 293 15.82 6.30 -15.15
N GLY A 294 15.18 6.83 -16.20
CA GLY A 294 14.97 8.26 -16.38
C GLY A 294 14.15 8.87 -15.24
N MET A 295 13.06 8.21 -14.85
CA MET A 295 12.22 8.66 -13.74
C MET A 295 12.99 8.65 -12.43
N GLU A 296 13.78 7.60 -12.15
CA GLU A 296 14.60 7.55 -10.94
C GLU A 296 15.65 8.66 -10.92
N LEU A 297 16.37 8.85 -12.04
CA LEU A 297 17.37 9.89 -12.20
C LEU A 297 16.75 11.27 -11.96
N LEU A 298 15.69 11.61 -12.70
CA LEU A 298 15.06 12.93 -12.64
C LEU A 298 14.55 13.24 -11.23
N ALA A 299 13.88 12.29 -10.58
CA ALA A 299 13.33 12.48 -9.24
C ALA A 299 14.43 12.55 -8.17
N THR A 300 15.53 11.81 -8.34
CA THR A 300 16.68 11.86 -7.43
C THR A 300 17.39 13.20 -7.51
N VAL A 301 17.66 13.69 -8.72
CA VAL A 301 18.32 15.00 -8.91
C VAL A 301 17.40 16.11 -8.40
N ASP A 302 16.11 16.10 -8.76
CA ASP A 302 15.14 17.08 -8.29
C ASP A 302 15.04 17.10 -6.75
N TRP A 303 15.05 15.94 -6.09
CA TRP A 303 15.10 15.87 -4.63
C TRP A 303 16.34 16.54 -4.03
N LEU A 304 17.52 16.29 -4.59
CA LEU A 304 18.76 16.88 -4.09
C LEU A 304 18.74 18.41 -4.19
N LEU A 305 18.22 18.94 -5.29
CA LEU A 305 18.05 20.39 -5.45
C LEU A 305 16.99 20.93 -4.48
N ALA A 306 15.86 20.23 -4.36
CA ALA A 306 14.68 20.66 -3.61
C ALA A 306 14.81 20.60 -2.09
N ARG A 307 15.48 19.55 -1.58
CA ARG A 307 15.53 19.22 -0.16
C ARG A 307 16.93 18.91 0.34
N GLY A 308 17.85 18.56 -0.56
CA GLY A 308 19.25 18.32 -0.22
C GLY A 308 20.09 19.60 -0.12
N ASN A 309 19.53 20.76 -0.47
CA ASN A 309 20.24 22.04 -0.58
C ASN A 309 21.50 21.92 -1.46
N VAL A 310 21.38 21.17 -2.56
CA VAL A 310 22.47 20.90 -3.49
C VAL A 310 22.41 21.91 -4.64
N GLU A 311 23.55 22.51 -4.97
CA GLU A 311 23.66 23.41 -6.12
C GLU A 311 23.38 22.67 -7.45
N PRO A 312 22.76 23.33 -8.45
CA PRO A 312 22.38 22.72 -9.72
C PRO A 312 23.60 22.58 -10.67
N THR A 313 24.64 21.90 -10.20
CA THR A 313 25.85 21.56 -10.96
C THR A 313 26.08 20.06 -10.91
N VAL A 314 26.68 19.51 -11.97
CA VAL A 314 26.98 18.07 -12.03
C VAL A 314 27.81 17.65 -10.82
N GLN A 315 28.86 18.39 -10.49
CA GLN A 315 29.72 18.08 -9.34
C GLN A 315 28.95 18.03 -8.02
N ALA A 316 28.18 19.07 -7.71
CA ALA A 316 27.44 19.13 -6.44
C ALA A 316 26.38 18.02 -6.36
N VAL A 317 25.69 17.72 -7.46
CA VAL A 317 24.75 16.59 -7.52
C VAL A 317 25.47 15.26 -7.30
N ARG A 318 26.63 15.03 -7.90
CA ARG A 318 27.42 13.80 -7.69
C ARG A 318 27.85 13.64 -6.23
N GLU A 319 28.25 14.72 -5.57
CA GLU A 319 28.52 14.73 -4.13
C GLU A 319 27.25 14.44 -3.30
N GLY A 320 26.11 15.01 -3.69
CA GLY A 320 24.80 14.75 -3.08
C GLY A 320 24.37 13.28 -3.22
N LEU A 321 24.60 12.66 -4.38
CA LEU A 321 24.32 11.23 -4.60
C LEU A 321 25.14 10.34 -3.67
N ALA A 322 26.41 10.67 -3.45
CA ALA A 322 27.30 9.94 -2.53
C ALA A 322 26.87 10.06 -1.05
N ARG A 323 26.03 11.06 -0.73
CA ARG A 323 25.48 11.29 0.62
C ARG A 323 23.97 11.03 0.68
N TRP A 324 23.41 10.34 -0.30
CA TRP A 324 21.96 10.07 -0.35
C TRP A 324 21.49 9.43 0.97
N PRO A 325 20.48 10.02 1.65
CA PRO A 325 20.15 9.65 3.04
C PRO A 325 19.26 8.41 3.09
N HIS A 326 19.78 7.28 2.60
CA HIS A 326 19.16 5.96 2.72
C HIS A 326 20.23 4.87 2.60
N GLU A 327 20.17 3.87 3.48
CA GLU A 327 21.10 2.75 3.49
C GLU A 327 21.13 2.01 2.14
N GLY A 328 22.33 1.77 1.60
CA GLY A 328 22.53 1.16 0.28
C GLY A 328 22.05 2.01 -0.91
N GLY A 329 21.43 3.17 -0.68
CA GLY A 329 20.95 4.08 -1.72
C GLY A 329 22.07 4.89 -2.35
N ALA A 330 22.97 5.44 -1.53
CA ALA A 330 24.07 6.30 -1.99
C ALA A 330 25.03 5.57 -2.96
N GLU A 331 25.58 4.43 -2.56
CA GLU A 331 26.50 3.64 -3.39
C GLU A 331 25.83 3.20 -4.71
N ARG A 332 24.56 2.77 -4.65
CA ARG A 332 23.81 2.39 -5.85
C ARG A 332 23.64 3.57 -6.79
N LYS A 333 23.17 4.72 -6.29
CA LYS A 333 22.90 5.90 -7.10
C LYS A 333 24.18 6.50 -7.69
N ALA A 334 25.27 6.54 -6.93
CA ALA A 334 26.57 6.99 -7.40
C ALA A 334 27.12 6.13 -8.56
N ARG A 335 26.87 4.81 -8.54
CA ARG A 335 27.20 3.91 -9.66
C ARG A 335 26.25 4.02 -10.84
N LEU A 336 24.97 4.29 -10.59
CA LEU A 336 23.91 4.26 -11.60
C LEU A 336 23.86 5.52 -12.47
N PHE A 337 24.13 6.69 -11.89
CA PHE A 337 23.96 7.98 -12.56
C PHE A 337 25.31 8.63 -12.87
N ASP A 338 25.79 8.49 -14.10
CA ASP A 338 27.02 9.16 -14.54
C ASP A 338 26.84 10.67 -14.74
N ASP A 339 27.96 11.38 -14.95
CA ASP A 339 28.00 12.83 -15.10
C ASP A 339 27.15 13.32 -16.27
N ARG A 340 27.08 12.55 -17.36
CA ARG A 340 26.29 12.89 -18.55
C ARG A 340 24.81 12.80 -18.24
N ALA A 341 24.36 11.72 -17.62
CA ALA A 341 22.98 11.52 -17.20
C ALA A 341 22.53 12.62 -16.23
N VAL A 342 23.37 12.94 -15.23
CA VAL A 342 23.12 14.05 -14.31
C VAL A 342 23.00 15.38 -15.03
N GLY A 343 23.89 15.68 -15.99
CA GLY A 343 23.81 16.89 -16.81
C GLY A 343 22.48 17.00 -17.56
N ILE A 344 22.04 15.92 -18.23
CA ILE A 344 20.76 15.89 -18.96
C ILE A 344 19.57 16.12 -18.02
N ALA A 345 19.58 15.52 -16.83
CA ALA A 345 18.53 15.73 -15.84
C ALA A 345 18.51 17.17 -15.30
N LEU A 346 19.68 17.75 -15.05
CA LEU A 346 19.81 19.17 -14.66
C LEU A 346 19.25 20.08 -15.74
N ASP A 347 19.63 19.87 -17.00
CA ASP A 347 19.12 20.64 -18.13
C ASP A 347 17.59 20.58 -18.20
N ARG A 348 16.99 19.39 -18.06
CA ARG A 348 15.52 19.23 -18.01
C ARG A 348 14.89 20.02 -16.85
N LEU A 349 15.45 19.92 -15.64
CA LEU A 349 14.92 20.58 -14.45
C LEU A 349 15.05 22.11 -14.52
N LEU A 350 16.08 22.61 -15.21
CA LEU A 350 16.38 24.03 -15.37
C LEU A 350 15.78 24.67 -16.62
N GLN A 351 15.40 23.89 -17.65
CA GLN A 351 14.81 24.41 -18.90
C GLN A 351 13.28 24.33 -18.94
N SER A 352 12.65 23.67 -17.97
CA SER A 352 11.18 23.61 -17.88
C SER A 352 10.57 25.04 -17.95
N PRO A 353 9.46 25.28 -18.67
CA PRO A 353 8.94 26.61 -19.05
C PRO A 353 8.73 27.66 -17.94
N ARG A 354 8.88 27.26 -16.67
CA ARG A 354 8.79 28.10 -15.46
C ARG A 354 10.07 28.04 -14.59
N ALA A 355 11.24 27.91 -15.22
CA ALA A 355 12.53 27.73 -14.55
C ALA A 355 12.92 28.85 -13.57
N SER A 356 12.59 30.10 -13.89
CA SER A 356 12.82 31.28 -13.03
C SER A 356 12.05 31.21 -11.71
N GLU A 357 10.79 30.76 -11.77
CA GLU A 357 9.93 30.55 -10.59
C GLU A 357 10.35 29.31 -9.79
N ARG A 358 10.85 28.28 -10.47
CA ARG A 358 11.39 27.07 -9.84
C ARG A 358 12.65 27.38 -9.02
N ARG A 359 13.52 28.28 -9.50
CA ARG A 359 14.70 28.77 -8.76
C ARG A 359 14.31 29.53 -7.48
N ALA A 360 13.27 30.36 -7.54
CA ALA A 360 12.72 31.03 -6.35
C ALA A 360 12.11 30.03 -5.35
N LEU A 361 11.39 29.01 -5.84
CA LEU A 361 10.79 27.98 -4.99
C LEU A 361 11.83 27.08 -4.29
N LEU A 362 12.92 26.72 -4.98
CA LEU A 362 14.04 25.98 -4.38
C LEU A 362 14.65 26.76 -3.20
N GLN A 363 14.72 28.08 -3.31
CA GLN A 363 15.20 28.97 -2.23
C GLN A 363 14.18 29.13 -1.10
N THR A 364 12.87 29.18 -1.39
CA THR A 364 11.82 29.28 -0.35
C THR A 364 11.62 27.98 0.42
N ILE A 365 11.79 26.81 -0.21
CA ILE A 365 11.67 25.50 0.46
C ILE A 365 12.87 25.19 1.36
N ALA A 366 14.07 25.69 1.02
CA ALA A 366 15.23 25.62 1.92
C ALA A 366 15.01 26.34 3.26
N ALA A 367 14.03 27.26 3.34
CA ALA A 367 13.63 27.94 4.57
C ALA A 367 12.54 27.18 5.37
N TRP A 368 12.09 26.01 4.91
CA TRP A 368 11.15 25.17 5.65
C TRP A 368 11.93 24.33 6.67
N GLU A 369 12.13 24.89 7.86
CA GLU A 369 12.67 24.14 8.99
C GLU A 369 11.74 22.99 9.36
N PRO A 370 12.26 21.80 9.75
CA PRO A 370 11.44 20.82 10.42
C PRO A 370 10.86 21.50 11.67
N LEU A 371 9.53 21.44 11.82
CA LEU A 371 8.88 21.82 13.07
C LEU A 371 9.64 21.13 14.21
N PRO A 372 10.13 21.88 15.22
CA PRO A 372 10.83 21.27 16.34
C PRO A 372 9.91 20.22 17.00
N ASP A 373 10.49 19.09 17.36
CA ASP A 373 9.78 18.03 18.08
C ASP A 373 9.11 18.62 19.32
N GLY A 374 7.79 18.53 19.35
CA GLY A 374 6.97 18.96 20.49
C GLY A 374 6.49 20.41 20.40
N LEU A 375 5.41 20.63 19.65
CA LEU A 375 4.48 21.70 20.04
C LEU A 375 3.85 21.29 21.39
N PRO A 376 3.86 22.16 22.42
CA PRO A 376 3.10 21.87 23.63
C PRO A 376 1.62 21.71 23.28
N PRO A 377 0.86 20.86 23.99
CA PRO A 377 -0.57 20.71 23.74
C PRO A 377 -1.24 22.07 23.81
N ARG A 378 -2.02 22.41 22.79
CA ARG A 378 -2.97 23.53 22.84
C ARG A 378 -4.03 23.19 23.89
N GLU A 379 -3.93 23.80 25.06
CA GLU A 379 -4.86 23.64 26.19
C GLU A 379 -6.14 24.48 26.03
N ASP A 380 -6.34 25.13 24.88
CA ASP A 380 -7.44 26.08 24.62
C ASP A 380 -8.60 25.51 23.78
N LEU A 381 -8.69 24.18 23.57
CA LEU A 381 -9.80 23.56 22.84
C LEU A 381 -10.63 22.60 23.72
N ALA A 382 -11.95 22.78 23.67
CA ALA A 382 -12.93 22.03 24.45
C ALA A 382 -12.93 20.52 24.09
N PRO A 383 -13.31 19.62 25.03
CA PRO A 383 -13.08 18.16 24.90
C PRO A 383 -13.83 17.42 23.78
N GLN A 384 -14.61 18.11 22.94
CA GLN A 384 -15.48 17.48 21.94
C GLN A 384 -14.89 17.45 20.52
N GLU A 385 -13.72 18.04 20.27
CA GLU A 385 -13.09 18.08 18.93
C GLU A 385 -11.89 17.13 18.77
N ARG A 386 -11.70 16.18 19.69
CA ARG A 386 -10.65 15.15 19.58
C ARG A 386 -11.21 13.91 18.87
N ASP A 387 -11.24 13.94 17.54
CA ASP A 387 -11.54 12.77 16.70
C ASP A 387 -10.27 11.87 16.57
N PRO A 388 -10.35 10.54 16.79
CA PRO A 388 -9.16 9.69 16.82
C PRO A 388 -8.89 9.09 15.43
N LEU A 389 -7.80 9.53 14.81
CA LEU A 389 -7.13 8.81 13.71
C LEU A 389 -5.84 8.13 14.19
#